data_AF-A0A7K2C025-F1
#
_entry.id   AF-A0A7K2C025-F1
#
_cell.length_a   1.000
_cell.length_b   1.000
_cell.length_c   1.000
_cell.angle_alpha   90.00
_cell.angle_beta   90.00
_cell.angle_gamma   90.00
#
_symmetry.space_group_name_H-M   'P 1'
#
loop_
_entity.id
_entity.type
_entity.pdbx_description
1 polymer ?
#
loop_
_entity_poly.entity_id
_entity_poly.type
_entity_poly.pdbx_seq_one_letter_code
_entity_poly.pdbx_strand_id
1 'polypeptide(L)'
;MTTAEIEVQFTDLGSASGTSFAVMERVLETYQRQHCQVYQRFGYKYLPVAAFKHAEVTTFPPAEAECVFESSATGGSLRSRHFVRRMAVYEASVCAAFRAVFGEGPFQIWAHLPGYAPASSLVCMMKILMRKYGTEDSQFFLGNRLPNIPEIGAPILLFGAAFGLLDLADAGPRCLPKDARIIE
;
A
#
# COMPACT_ATOMS: atom_id res chain seq x y z
N MET A 1 -27.08 0.08 4.23
CA MET A 1 -25.92 0.97 4.37
C MET A 1 -25.64 1.54 2.98
N THR A 2 -25.67 2.86 2.83
CA THR A 2 -25.37 3.55 1.56
C THR A 2 -23.86 3.56 1.32
N THR A 3 -23.43 3.79 0.07
CA THR A 3 -22.00 3.93 -0.26
C THR A 3 -21.33 5.02 0.58
N ALA A 4 -22.04 6.11 0.86
CA ALA A 4 -21.54 7.21 1.68
C ALA A 4 -21.36 6.81 3.17
N GLU A 5 -22.30 6.03 3.72
CA GLU A 5 -22.18 5.52 5.10
C GLU A 5 -20.99 4.55 5.26
N ILE A 6 -20.71 3.74 4.23
CA ILE A 6 -19.56 2.85 4.19
C ILE A 6 -18.25 3.68 4.10
N GLU A 7 -18.21 4.68 3.23
CA GLU A 7 -17.03 5.56 3.06
C GLU A 7 -16.66 6.28 4.37
N VAL A 8 -17.65 6.77 5.14
CA VAL A 8 -17.41 7.39 6.46
C VAL A 8 -16.88 6.37 7.48
N GLN A 9 -17.42 5.14 7.52
CA GLN A 9 -16.90 4.09 8.41
C GLN A 9 -15.44 3.70 8.12
N PHE A 10 -15.02 3.73 6.85
CA PHE A 10 -13.62 3.45 6.49
C PHE A 10 -12.66 4.60 6.81
N THR A 11 -13.16 5.81 7.11
CA THR A 11 -12.31 6.92 7.59
C THR A 11 -12.06 6.90 9.09
N ASP A 12 -12.84 6.13 9.85
CA ASP A 12 -12.70 5.96 11.31
C ASP A 12 -12.59 4.47 11.66
N LEU A 13 -11.50 3.85 11.19
CA LEU A 13 -11.20 2.44 11.46
C LEU A 13 -10.70 2.29 12.91
N GLY A 14 -11.64 2.17 13.86
CA GLY A 14 -11.36 1.71 15.22
C GLY A 14 -10.85 0.25 15.25
N SER A 15 -10.56 -0.29 16.43
CA SER A 15 -10.11 -1.68 16.60
C SER A 15 -11.22 -2.67 16.24
N ALA A 16 -11.16 -3.22 15.02
CA ALA A 16 -12.12 -4.22 14.56
C ALA A 16 -11.89 -5.58 15.23
N SER A 17 -12.96 -6.22 15.72
CA SER A 17 -12.94 -7.61 16.21
C SER A 17 -13.04 -8.62 15.06
N GLY A 18 -12.62 -9.87 15.27
CA GLY A 18 -12.70 -10.92 14.23
C GLY A 18 -14.12 -11.19 13.70
N THR A 19 -15.15 -11.07 14.56
CA THR A 19 -16.56 -11.19 14.16
C THR A 19 -17.01 -10.03 13.27
N SER A 20 -16.49 -8.82 13.50
CA SER A 20 -16.75 -7.66 12.64
C SER A 20 -16.19 -7.87 11.23
N PHE A 21 -15.02 -8.51 11.12
CA PHE A 21 -14.37 -8.78 9.84
C PHE A 21 -15.18 -9.74 8.94
N ALA A 22 -15.67 -10.86 9.47
CA ALA A 22 -16.44 -11.83 8.68
C ALA A 22 -17.77 -11.26 8.17
N VAL A 23 -18.44 -10.41 8.97
CA VAL A 23 -19.64 -9.70 8.54
C VAL A 23 -19.30 -8.71 7.42
N MET A 24 -18.21 -7.96 7.56
CA MET A 24 -17.77 -7.01 6.54
C MET A 24 -17.37 -7.71 5.24
N GLU A 25 -16.67 -8.84 5.29
CA GLU A 25 -16.33 -9.65 4.12
C GLU A 25 -17.59 -10.00 3.31
N ARG A 26 -18.64 -10.48 3.99
CA ARG A 26 -19.90 -10.86 3.33
C ARG A 26 -20.62 -9.67 2.71
N VAL A 27 -20.63 -8.52 3.39
CA VAL A 27 -21.21 -7.28 2.86
C VAL A 27 -20.45 -6.82 1.62
N LEU A 28 -19.11 -6.81 1.67
CA LEU A 28 -18.26 -6.42 0.55
C LEU A 28 -18.40 -7.37 -0.64
N GLU A 29 -18.40 -8.69 -0.41
CA GLU A 29 -18.61 -9.67 -1.50
C GLU A 29 -19.96 -9.45 -2.18
N THR A 30 -21.03 -9.28 -1.39
CA THR A 30 -22.38 -9.03 -1.92
C THR A 30 -22.42 -7.76 -2.75
N TYR A 31 -21.85 -6.67 -2.21
CA TYR A 31 -21.80 -5.38 -2.89
C TYR A 31 -21.00 -5.44 -4.20
N GLN A 32 -19.83 -6.09 -4.19
CA GLN A 32 -19.01 -6.27 -5.40
C GLN A 32 -19.76 -7.07 -6.47
N ARG A 33 -20.44 -8.15 -6.09
CA ARG A 33 -21.26 -8.93 -7.03
C ARG A 33 -22.46 -8.15 -7.57
N GLN A 34 -22.99 -7.18 -6.83
CA GLN A 34 -24.12 -6.37 -7.29
C GLN A 34 -23.71 -5.16 -8.13
N HIS A 35 -22.50 -4.63 -7.94
CA HIS A 35 -22.11 -3.33 -8.52
C HIS A 35 -20.87 -3.37 -9.41
N CYS A 36 -20.06 -4.44 -9.39
CA CYS A 36 -18.91 -4.57 -10.28
C CYS A 36 -19.22 -5.52 -11.43
N GLN A 37 -19.18 -5.00 -12.66
CA GLN A 37 -19.47 -5.77 -13.88
C GLN A 37 -18.55 -6.98 -14.04
N VAL A 38 -17.29 -6.89 -13.61
CA VAL A 38 -16.33 -7.99 -13.67
C VAL A 38 -16.75 -9.14 -12.75
N TYR A 39 -17.14 -8.84 -11.51
CA TYR A 39 -17.63 -9.85 -10.57
C TYR A 39 -18.96 -10.47 -11.03
N GLN A 40 -19.87 -9.67 -11.58
CA GLN A 40 -21.14 -10.16 -12.15
C GLN A 40 -20.91 -11.14 -13.29
N ARG A 41 -19.97 -10.81 -14.20
CA ARG A 41 -19.74 -11.58 -15.41
C ARG A 41 -19.08 -12.93 -15.13
N PHE A 42 -18.13 -12.98 -14.20
CA PHE A 42 -17.27 -14.16 -14.04
C PHE A 42 -17.56 -15.00 -12.80
N GLY A 43 -18.34 -14.49 -11.83
CA GLY A 43 -18.77 -15.27 -10.67
C GLY A 43 -17.68 -15.62 -9.66
N TYR A 44 -16.43 -15.19 -9.87
CA TYR A 44 -15.31 -15.41 -8.94
C TYR A 44 -15.60 -14.90 -7.53
N LYS A 45 -15.14 -15.64 -6.51
CA LYS A 45 -15.06 -15.12 -5.12
C LYS A 45 -13.89 -14.16 -4.97
N TYR A 46 -12.74 -14.53 -5.52
CA TYR A 46 -11.53 -13.70 -5.58
C TYR A 46 -11.06 -13.60 -7.03
N LEU A 47 -10.87 -12.37 -7.53
CA LEU A 47 -10.44 -12.18 -8.90
C LEU A 47 -8.96 -12.55 -9.08
N PRO A 48 -8.61 -13.26 -10.17
CA PRO A 48 -7.21 -13.42 -10.55
C PRO A 48 -6.56 -12.05 -10.75
N VAL A 49 -5.29 -11.90 -10.35
CA VAL A 49 -4.55 -10.64 -10.51
C VAL A 49 -4.53 -10.12 -11.96
N ALA A 50 -4.59 -11.03 -12.94
CA ALA A 50 -4.67 -10.68 -14.35
C ALA A 50 -5.95 -9.92 -14.73
N ALA A 51 -7.06 -10.05 -13.99
CA ALA A 51 -8.29 -9.31 -14.25
C ALA A 51 -8.04 -7.80 -14.24
N PHE A 52 -7.18 -7.31 -13.34
CA PHE A 52 -6.80 -5.90 -13.24
C PHE A 52 -5.98 -5.39 -14.41
N LYS A 53 -5.44 -6.27 -15.27
CA LYS A 53 -4.81 -5.89 -16.54
C LYS A 53 -5.85 -5.65 -17.62
N HIS A 54 -6.84 -6.54 -17.69
CA HIS A 54 -7.74 -6.62 -18.83
C HIS A 54 -9.10 -5.95 -18.62
N ALA A 55 -9.44 -5.57 -17.40
CA ALA A 55 -10.73 -4.99 -17.07
C ALA A 55 -10.63 -3.87 -16.03
N GLU A 56 -11.62 -2.98 -16.06
CA GLU A 56 -11.80 -1.93 -15.06
C GLU A 56 -12.59 -2.51 -13.88
N VAL A 57 -11.86 -3.01 -12.89
CA VAL A 57 -12.43 -3.66 -11.70
C VAL A 57 -12.88 -2.59 -10.70
N THR A 58 -14.08 -2.03 -10.92
CA THR A 58 -14.66 -0.99 -10.05
C THR A 58 -16.15 -1.21 -9.79
N THR A 59 -16.66 -0.62 -8.71
CA THR A 59 -18.11 -0.53 -8.39
C THR A 59 -18.67 0.87 -8.64
N PHE A 60 -17.91 1.72 -9.32
CA PHE A 60 -18.21 3.11 -9.64
C PHE A 60 -17.68 3.41 -11.05
N PRO A 61 -18.20 4.42 -11.77
CA PRO A 61 -17.68 4.82 -13.07
C PRO A 61 -16.17 5.13 -12.99
N PRO A 62 -15.30 4.49 -13.80
CA PRO A 62 -13.85 4.67 -13.71
C PRO A 62 -13.38 6.12 -13.84
N ALA A 63 -14.13 6.97 -14.56
CA ALA A 63 -13.87 8.41 -14.68
C ALA A 63 -14.02 9.19 -13.35
N GLU A 64 -14.70 8.64 -12.34
CA GLU A 64 -14.78 9.22 -10.99
C GLU A 64 -13.56 8.89 -10.11
N ALA A 65 -12.60 8.11 -10.59
CA ALA A 65 -11.42 7.77 -9.80
C ALA A 65 -10.53 9.01 -9.57
N GLU A 66 -10.26 9.32 -8.31
CA GLU A 66 -9.28 10.36 -7.93
C GLU A 66 -7.84 9.93 -8.21
N CYS A 67 -7.57 8.62 -8.22
CA CYS A 67 -6.26 8.08 -8.56
C CYS A 67 -6.38 6.72 -9.25
N VAL A 68 -5.44 6.43 -10.15
CA VAL A 68 -5.28 5.11 -10.77
C VAL A 68 -3.85 4.65 -10.52
N PHE A 69 -3.69 3.60 -9.73
CA PHE A 69 -2.39 2.99 -9.52
C PHE A 69 -2.08 2.00 -10.64
N GLU A 70 -0.80 1.92 -11.01
CA GLU A 70 -0.32 1.01 -12.03
C GLU A 70 0.79 0.09 -11.51
N SER A 71 0.79 -1.16 -11.98
CA SER A 71 1.91 -2.07 -11.75
C SER A 71 3.13 -1.68 -12.59
N SER A 72 4.33 -2.12 -12.18
CA SER A 72 5.49 -2.11 -13.08
C SER A 72 5.21 -3.05 -14.27
N ALA A 73 5.39 -2.56 -15.50
CA ALA A 73 5.29 -3.40 -16.68
C ALA A 73 6.56 -4.25 -16.77
N THR A 74 6.44 -5.57 -16.65
CA THR A 74 7.52 -6.49 -16.97
C THR A 74 7.39 -6.91 -18.44
N GLY A 75 8.41 -6.66 -19.25
CA GLY A 75 8.51 -7.19 -20.63
C GLY A 75 7.45 -6.71 -21.62
N GLY A 76 7.01 -5.44 -21.57
CA GLY A 76 6.10 -4.87 -22.59
C GLY A 76 4.63 -5.29 -22.49
N SER A 77 4.26 -6.03 -21.42
CA SER A 77 2.88 -6.43 -21.17
C SER A 77 2.00 -5.28 -20.66
N LEU A 78 0.68 -5.42 -20.83
CA LEU A 78 -0.34 -4.55 -20.26
C LEU A 78 -0.20 -4.47 -18.73
N ARG A 79 -0.17 -3.25 -18.19
CA ARG A 79 -0.09 -3.01 -16.74
C ARG A 79 -1.42 -3.30 -16.07
N SER A 80 -1.36 -3.80 -14.85
CA SER A 80 -2.54 -3.82 -13.99
C SER A 80 -2.89 -2.40 -13.58
N ARG A 81 -4.19 -2.08 -13.54
CA ARG A 81 -4.72 -0.79 -13.07
C ARG A 81 -5.61 -0.99 -11.86
N HIS A 82 -5.45 -0.14 -10.85
CA HIS A 82 -6.30 -0.12 -9.67
C HIS A 82 -6.87 1.27 -9.46
N PHE A 83 -8.18 1.40 -9.60
CA PHE A 83 -8.89 2.67 -9.52
C PHE A 83 -9.30 2.95 -8.08
N VAL A 84 -8.80 4.05 -7.53
CA VAL A 84 -9.13 4.52 -6.20
C VAL A 84 -10.14 5.65 -6.32
N ARG A 85 -11.37 5.43 -5.84
CA ARG A 85 -12.43 6.44 -5.89
C ARG A 85 -12.07 7.68 -5.08
N ARG A 86 -11.63 7.48 -3.83
CA ARG A 86 -11.32 8.54 -2.87
C ARG A 86 -9.95 8.33 -2.24
N MET A 87 -9.02 9.25 -2.47
CA MET A 87 -7.68 9.19 -1.89
C MET A 87 -7.69 9.41 -0.37
N ALA A 88 -8.67 10.14 0.16
CA ALA A 88 -8.82 10.33 1.61
C ALA A 88 -9.04 9.00 2.35
N VAL A 89 -9.83 8.08 1.77
CA VAL A 89 -10.06 6.74 2.34
C VAL A 89 -8.80 5.89 2.27
N TYR A 90 -8.08 5.94 1.15
CA TYR A 90 -6.80 5.25 1.00
C TYR A 90 -5.78 5.72 2.03
N GLU A 91 -5.61 7.04 2.18
CA GLU A 91 -4.70 7.62 3.18
C GLU A 91 -5.10 7.27 4.62
N ALA A 92 -6.40 7.34 4.95
CA ALA A 92 -6.90 6.95 6.27
C ALA A 92 -6.58 5.47 6.58
N SER A 93 -6.80 4.58 5.61
CA SER A 93 -6.46 3.15 5.76
C SER A 93 -4.97 2.91 5.96
N VAL A 94 -4.11 3.60 5.20
CA VAL A 94 -2.65 3.49 5.33
C VAL A 94 -2.19 3.96 6.71
N CYS A 95 -2.66 5.13 7.15
CA CYS A 95 -2.31 5.72 8.44
C CYS A 95 -2.81 4.87 9.62
N ALA A 96 -4.05 4.36 9.55
CA ALA A 96 -4.63 3.52 10.59
C ALA A 96 -3.83 2.21 10.76
N ALA A 97 -3.51 1.53 9.65
CA ALA A 97 -2.75 0.29 9.67
C ALA A 97 -1.31 0.51 10.16
N PHE A 98 -0.64 1.56 9.67
CA PHE A 98 0.72 1.88 10.10
C PHE A 98 0.78 2.20 11.59
N ARG A 99 -0.12 3.05 12.09
CA ARG A 99 -0.17 3.40 13.51
C ARG A 99 -0.42 2.18 14.39
N ALA A 100 -1.29 1.26 13.97
CA ALA A 100 -1.59 0.05 14.74
C ALA A 100 -0.36 -0.86 14.91
N VAL A 101 0.56 -0.88 13.93
CA VAL A 101 1.75 -1.74 13.94
C VAL A 101 2.98 -1.05 14.52
N PHE A 102 3.20 0.22 14.17
CA PHE A 102 4.44 0.94 14.49
C PHE A 102 4.25 2.03 15.55
N GLY A 103 3.05 2.58 15.71
CA GLY A 103 2.78 3.75 16.56
C GLY A 103 2.80 5.07 15.78
N GLU A 104 2.87 6.21 16.49
CA GLU A 104 2.69 7.55 15.91
C GLU A 104 4.01 8.26 15.50
N GLY A 105 5.18 7.65 15.70
CA GLY A 105 6.47 8.20 15.26
C GLY A 105 7.00 9.34 16.14
N PRO A 106 8.01 10.10 15.65
CA PRO A 106 8.59 10.02 14.31
C PRO A 106 9.46 8.77 14.10
N PHE A 107 9.58 8.33 12.84
CA PHE A 107 10.43 7.23 12.38
C PHE A 107 11.36 7.68 11.27
N GLN A 108 12.55 7.10 11.22
CA GLN A 108 13.43 7.26 10.07
C GLN A 108 13.01 6.25 8.98
N ILE A 109 12.16 6.69 8.04
CA ILE A 109 11.57 5.80 7.02
C ILE A 109 12.45 5.79 5.77
N TRP A 110 12.94 4.60 5.41
CA TRP A 110 13.71 4.38 4.20
C TRP A 110 12.98 3.41 3.28
N ALA A 111 12.79 3.78 2.02
CA ALA A 111 12.12 2.95 1.03
C ALA A 111 13.08 2.56 -0.10
N HIS A 112 13.43 1.27 -0.17
CA HIS A 112 14.23 0.67 -1.23
C HIS A 112 13.35 -0.14 -2.19
N LEU A 113 12.81 0.54 -3.19
CA LEU A 113 11.80 -0.03 -4.10
C LEU A 113 12.28 -0.02 -5.57
N PRO A 114 13.40 -0.69 -5.90
CA PRO A 114 13.88 -0.74 -7.27
C PRO A 114 12.84 -1.40 -8.19
N GLY A 115 12.65 -0.84 -9.39
CA GLY A 115 11.74 -1.37 -10.40
C GLY A 115 10.24 -1.07 -10.16
N TYR A 116 9.86 -0.44 -9.05
CA TYR A 116 8.47 -0.02 -8.83
C TYR A 116 8.13 1.22 -9.68
N ALA A 117 6.94 1.21 -10.29
CA ALA A 117 6.45 2.36 -11.03
C ALA A 117 6.20 3.54 -10.08
N PRO A 118 6.48 4.79 -10.49
CA PRO A 118 6.14 5.98 -9.69
C PRO A 118 4.65 6.09 -9.35
N ALA A 119 3.79 5.54 -10.22
CA ALA A 119 2.34 5.46 -10.06
C ALA A 119 1.87 4.20 -9.30
N SER A 120 2.77 3.43 -8.68
CA SER A 120 2.38 2.26 -7.88
C SER A 120 1.79 2.67 -6.53
N SER A 121 0.86 1.87 -6.03
CA SER A 121 0.27 2.06 -4.70
C SER A 121 1.33 2.04 -3.61
N LEU A 122 2.34 1.16 -3.70
CA LEU A 122 3.41 1.06 -2.71
C LEU A 122 4.24 2.36 -2.63
N VAL A 123 4.60 2.96 -3.77
CA VAL A 123 5.32 4.25 -3.78
C VAL A 123 4.43 5.37 -3.22
N CYS A 124 3.14 5.36 -3.51
CA CYS A 124 2.19 6.32 -2.94
C CYS A 124 2.10 6.16 -1.41
N MET A 125 1.94 4.92 -0.92
CA MET A 125 1.91 4.58 0.50
C MET A 125 3.15 5.09 1.22
N MET A 126 4.35 4.82 0.67
CA MET A 126 5.60 5.29 1.27
C MET A 126 5.67 6.82 1.37
N LYS A 127 5.21 7.55 0.34
CA LYS A 127 5.14 9.02 0.40
C LYS A 127 4.20 9.53 1.49
N ILE A 128 3.05 8.87 1.67
CA ILE A 128 2.11 9.20 2.75
C ILE A 128 2.77 8.98 4.12
N LEU A 129 3.40 7.82 4.32
CA LEU A 129 4.03 7.47 5.58
C LEU A 129 5.22 8.38 5.92
N MET A 130 6.11 8.66 4.96
CA MET A 130 7.21 9.60 5.14
C MET A 130 6.71 10.99 5.52
N ARG A 131 5.64 11.48 4.88
CA ARG A 131 5.05 12.78 5.19
C ARG A 131 4.40 12.83 6.58
N LYS A 132 3.74 11.76 7.00
CA LYS A 132 2.93 11.73 8.24
C LYS A 132 3.71 11.31 9.49
N TYR A 133 4.66 10.40 9.32
CA TYR A 133 5.36 9.73 10.43
C TYR A 133 6.88 9.75 10.26
N GLY A 134 7.40 10.25 9.14
CA GLY A 134 8.82 10.29 8.85
C GLY A 134 9.55 11.45 9.55
N THR A 135 10.84 11.27 9.79
CA THR A 135 11.82 12.35 10.00
C THR A 135 12.10 13.10 8.69
N GLU A 136 12.76 14.26 8.78
CA GLU A 136 13.22 15.03 7.61
C GLU A 136 14.19 14.25 6.71
N ASP A 137 14.98 13.35 7.29
CA ASP A 137 15.93 12.50 6.57
C ASP A 137 15.27 11.26 5.92
N SER A 138 13.95 11.08 6.08
CA SER A 138 13.21 9.97 5.47
C SER A 138 13.21 10.07 3.96
N GLN A 139 13.52 8.97 3.27
CA GLN A 139 13.81 9.03 1.84
C GLN A 139 13.60 7.70 1.11
N PHE A 140 13.33 7.82 -0.19
CA PHE A 140 13.58 6.75 -1.14
C PHE A 140 15.07 6.73 -1.47
N PHE A 141 15.65 5.55 -1.60
CA PHE A 141 17.02 5.43 -2.08
C PHE A 141 17.16 4.30 -3.08
N LEU A 142 18.05 4.51 -4.05
CA LEU A 142 18.34 3.58 -5.12
C LEU A 142 19.77 3.04 -4.99
N GLY A 143 20.01 1.89 -5.63
CA GLY A 143 21.29 1.21 -5.58
C GLY A 143 21.48 0.40 -4.29
N ASN A 144 22.71 -0.03 -4.07
CA ASN A 144 23.06 -1.01 -3.06
C ASN A 144 23.82 -0.36 -1.89
N ARG A 145 23.49 0.86 -1.49
CA ARG A 145 24.10 1.51 -0.31
C ARG A 145 23.00 2.04 0.59
N LEU A 146 23.11 1.79 1.90
CA LEU A 146 22.20 2.41 2.87
C LEU A 146 22.48 3.92 2.90
N PRO A 147 21.44 4.73 3.15
CA PRO A 147 21.65 6.12 3.54
C PRO A 147 22.51 6.22 4.80
N ASN A 148 23.08 7.40 5.03
CA ASN A 148 23.86 7.66 6.24
C ASN A 148 22.98 7.44 7.49
N ILE A 149 23.47 6.62 8.41
CA ILE A 149 22.80 6.34 9.68
C ILE A 149 23.21 7.44 10.67
N PRO A 150 22.26 8.24 11.20
CA PRO A 150 22.58 9.23 12.21
C PRO A 150 23.02 8.53 13.52
N GLU A 151 23.99 9.11 14.24
CA GLU A 151 24.49 8.56 15.51
C GLU A 151 23.41 8.54 16.60
N ILE A 152 22.50 9.51 16.58
CA ILE A 152 21.32 9.62 17.44
C ILE A 152 20.15 9.94 16.51
N GLY A 153 19.10 9.12 16.52
CA GLY A 153 17.97 9.33 15.62
C GLY A 153 16.73 8.54 16.03
N ALA A 154 15.64 8.80 15.31
CA ALA A 154 14.41 8.03 15.43
C ALA A 154 14.64 6.57 14.99
N PRO A 155 13.85 5.60 15.47
CA PRO A 155 13.95 4.21 15.03
C PRO A 155 13.82 4.10 13.51
N ILE A 156 14.70 3.28 12.91
CA ILE A 156 14.75 3.11 11.45
C ILE A 156 13.74 2.05 11.01
N LEU A 157 12.91 2.41 10.03
CA LEU A 157 12.04 1.49 9.31
C LEU A 157 12.51 1.41 7.85
N LEU A 158 13.16 0.30 7.50
CA LEU A 158 13.59 0.01 6.13
C LEU A 158 12.53 -0.84 5.43
N PHE A 159 11.76 -0.22 4.55
CA PHE A 159 10.85 -0.91 3.63
C PHE A 159 11.60 -1.25 2.35
N GLY A 160 11.53 -2.49 1.89
CA GLY A 160 12.12 -2.84 0.61
C GLY A 160 11.48 -4.04 -0.06
N ALA A 161 11.51 -4.05 -1.38
CA ALA A 161 11.08 -5.22 -2.14
C ALA A 161 12.08 -6.37 -1.96
N ALA A 162 11.62 -7.62 -1.90
CA ALA A 162 12.46 -8.79 -1.63
C ALA A 162 13.78 -8.82 -2.42
N PHE A 163 13.72 -8.68 -3.74
CA PHE A 163 14.92 -8.67 -4.58
C PHE A 163 15.84 -7.48 -4.31
N GLY A 164 15.27 -6.29 -4.06
CA GLY A 164 16.06 -5.11 -3.70
C GLY A 164 16.75 -5.27 -2.35
N LEU A 165 16.08 -5.85 -1.36
CA LEU A 165 16.66 -6.17 -0.05
C LEU A 165 17.76 -7.24 -0.15
N LEU A 166 17.62 -8.21 -1.05
CA LEU A 166 18.65 -9.21 -1.34
C LEU A 166 19.89 -8.57 -1.98
N ASP A 167 19.72 -7.73 -2.99
CA ASP A 167 20.82 -6.94 -3.59
C ASP A 167 21.53 -6.06 -2.56
N LEU A 168 20.76 -5.55 -1.59
CA LEU A 168 21.24 -4.84 -0.42
C LEU A 168 22.14 -5.74 0.44
N ALA A 169 21.66 -6.93 0.80
CA ALA A 169 22.43 -7.88 1.61
C ALA A 169 23.74 -8.31 0.92
N ASP A 170 23.67 -8.57 -0.38
CA ASP A 170 24.80 -9.09 -1.17
C ASP A 170 25.93 -8.08 -1.38
N ALA A 171 25.64 -6.77 -1.31
CA ALA A 171 26.67 -5.74 -1.48
C ALA A 171 27.63 -5.59 -0.28
N GLY A 172 27.43 -6.39 0.78
CA GLY A 172 28.36 -6.51 1.90
C GLY A 172 27.73 -6.21 3.26
N PRO A 173 28.47 -6.48 4.35
CA PRO A 173 27.98 -6.31 5.71
C PRO A 173 27.59 -4.86 5.99
N ARG A 174 26.42 -4.68 6.62
CA ARG A 174 25.88 -3.37 6.97
C ARG A 174 25.53 -3.33 8.44
N CYS A 175 26.03 -2.31 9.12
CA CYS A 175 25.66 -2.06 10.50
C CYS A 175 24.38 -1.23 10.51
N LEU A 176 23.23 -1.88 10.67
CA LEU A 176 22.00 -1.19 11.09
C LEU A 176 21.96 -1.09 12.63
N PRO A 177 21.34 -0.05 13.20
CA PRO A 177 21.04 0.00 14.63
C PRO A 177 20.25 -1.24 15.09
N LYS A 178 20.44 -1.66 16.34
CA LYS A 178 19.79 -2.88 16.88
C LYS A 178 18.26 -2.82 16.89
N ASP A 179 17.71 -1.62 16.95
CA ASP A 179 16.28 -1.33 16.97
C ASP A 179 15.70 -1.05 15.57
N ALA A 180 16.53 -1.09 14.51
CA ALA A 180 16.07 -0.99 13.14
C ALA A 180 15.18 -2.17 12.77
N ARG A 181 14.09 -1.89 12.05
CA ARG A 181 13.16 -2.90 11.54
C ARG A 181 13.21 -2.91 10.03
N ILE A 182 13.32 -4.10 9.46
CA ILE A 182 13.26 -4.34 8.02
C ILE A 182 11.89 -4.92 7.69
N ILE A 183 11.24 -4.35 6.69
CA ILE A 183 9.90 -4.73 6.25
C ILE A 183 9.95 -5.02 4.76
N GLU A 184 9.42 -6.19 4.39
CA GLU A 184 9.16 -6.61 3.01
C GLU A 184 7.67 -6.47 2.70
#